data_AF-A0A2H0L4G1-F1
#
_entry.id   AF-A0A2H0L4G1-F1
#
_cell.length_a   1.000
_cell.length_b   1.000
_cell.length_c   1.000
_cell.angle_alpha   90.00
_cell.angle_beta   90.00
_cell.angle_gamma   90.00
#
_symmetry.space_group_name_H-M   'P 1'
#
loop_
_entity.id
_entity.type
_entity.pdbx_description
1 polymer ?
#
loop_
_entity_poly.entity_id
_entity_poly.type
_entity_poly.pdbx_seq_one_letter_code
_entity_poly.pdbx_strand_id
1 'polypeptide(L)'
;MNACPYHLSVTVPVELVKYLEWVGLEARRSGGLRLPKASIVRALVNVLMRMEVDVSGVTTQEELEERIWAAMGRNGERFEGRNRLVGGQVGIGGGG
;
A
#
# COMPACT_ATOMS: atom_id res chain seq x y z
N MET A 1 -0.57 21.83 17.71
CA MET A 1 -1.76 21.09 17.26
C MET A 1 -1.79 19.77 18.03
N ASN A 2 -2.74 19.62 18.96
CA ASN A 2 -2.90 18.41 19.76
C ASN A 2 -3.39 17.27 18.83
N ALA A 3 -2.48 16.39 18.41
CA ALA A 3 -2.86 15.21 17.64
C ALA A 3 -3.42 14.17 18.62
N CYS A 4 -4.72 14.20 18.86
CA CYS A 4 -5.41 13.08 19.49
C CYS A 4 -5.26 11.86 18.56
N PRO A 5 -4.57 10.78 18.98
CA PRO A 5 -4.43 9.61 18.13
C PRO A 5 -5.80 8.94 17.99
N TYR A 6 -6.35 8.95 16.78
CA TYR A 6 -7.53 8.16 16.45
C TYR A 6 -7.10 6.71 16.17
N HIS A 7 -7.79 5.75 16.77
CA HIS A 7 -7.56 4.33 16.52
C HIS A 7 -8.51 3.86 15.42
N LEU A 8 -7.96 3.40 14.30
CA LEU A 8 -8.71 2.78 13.20
C LEU A 8 -8.58 1.27 13.32
N SER A 9 -9.69 0.59 13.64
CA SER A 9 -9.79 -0.86 13.55
C SER A 9 -10.47 -1.23 12.24
N VAL A 10 -9.75 -1.90 11.35
CA VAL A 10 -10.26 -2.33 10.05
C VAL A 10 -10.03 -3.83 9.88
N THR A 11 -11.07 -4.53 9.41
CA THR A 11 -10.94 -5.92 8.99
C THR A 11 -10.42 -5.94 7.57
N VAL A 12 -9.23 -6.52 7.37
CA VAL A 12 -8.62 -6.66 6.06
C VAL A 12 -8.29 -8.11 5.76
N PRO A 13 -8.38 -8.55 4.49
CA PRO A 13 -7.92 -9.87 4.08
C PRO A 13 -6.42 -10.08 4.38
N VAL A 14 -6.04 -11.34 4.60
CA VAL A 14 -4.67 -11.72 4.98
C VAL A 14 -3.64 -11.30 3.92
N GLU A 15 -4.05 -11.28 2.66
CA GLU A 15 -3.26 -10.86 1.50
C GLU A 15 -2.79 -9.40 1.65
N LEU A 16 -3.66 -8.50 2.12
CA LEU A 16 -3.33 -7.09 2.33
C LEU A 16 -2.34 -6.94 3.48
N VAL A 17 -2.51 -7.69 4.56
CA VAL A 17 -1.57 -7.68 5.70
C VAL A 17 -0.19 -8.18 5.28
N LYS A 18 -0.13 -9.24 4.47
CA LYS A 18 1.10 -9.78 3.89
C LYS A 18 1.78 -8.77 2.97
N TYR A 19 1.01 -8.06 2.14
CA TYR A 19 1.55 -7.01 1.29
C TYR A 19 2.17 -5.88 2.13
N LEU A 20 1.46 -5.37 3.15
CA LEU A 20 1.98 -4.35 4.05
C LEU A 20 3.24 -4.81 4.80
N GLU A 21 3.32 -6.09 5.15
CA GLU A 21 4.52 -6.68 5.73
C GLU A 21 5.69 -6.69 4.76
N TRP A 22 5.45 -7.17 3.54
CA TRP A 22 6.45 -7.22 2.49
C TRP A 22 6.99 -5.82 2.19
N VAL A 23 6.15 -4.80 2.04
CA VAL A 23 6.58 -3.40 1.83
C VAL A 23 7.52 -2.94 2.95
N GLY A 24 7.16 -3.20 4.21
CA GLY A 24 7.99 -2.81 5.35
C GLY A 24 9.33 -3.55 5.42
N LEU A 25 9.35 -4.83 5.07
CA LEU A 25 10.57 -5.64 5.01
C LEU A 25 11.46 -5.25 3.83
N GLU A 26 10.87 -5.00 2.66
CA GLU A 26 11.60 -4.65 1.44
C GLU A 26 12.26 -3.27 1.57
N ALA A 27 11.60 -2.31 2.24
CA ALA A 27 12.21 -1.02 2.59
C ALA A 27 13.48 -1.19 3.45
N ARG A 28 13.50 -2.16 4.37
CA ARG A 28 14.70 -2.49 5.14
C ARG A 28 15.75 -3.19 4.27
N ARG A 29 15.33 -4.15 3.47
CA ARG A 29 16.22 -4.96 2.62
C ARG A 29 16.98 -4.10 1.60
N SER A 30 16.33 -3.07 1.08
CA SER A 30 16.87 -2.12 0.10
C SER A 30 17.76 -1.03 0.71
N GLY A 31 18.12 -1.14 1.99
CA GLY A 31 19.04 -0.21 2.67
C GLY A 31 18.36 0.88 3.51
N GLY A 32 17.03 0.86 3.59
CA GLY A 32 16.26 1.71 4.50
C GLY A 32 15.99 1.06 5.86
N LEU A 33 14.99 1.57 6.58
CA LEU A 33 14.51 1.02 7.84
C LEU A 33 13.22 0.23 7.64
N ARG A 34 12.95 -0.72 8.55
CA ARG A 34 11.67 -1.44 8.55
C ARG A 34 10.54 -0.46 8.84
N LEU A 35 9.62 -0.32 7.89
CA LEU A 35 8.45 0.53 8.08
C LEU A 35 7.37 -0.22 8.87
N PRO A 36 6.84 0.37 9.97
CA PRO A 36 5.65 -0.17 10.63
C PRO A 36 4.44 -0.12 9.70
N LYS A 37 3.55 -1.13 9.79
CA LYS A 37 2.34 -1.22 8.95
C LYS A 37 1.50 0.06 9.05
N ALA A 38 1.33 0.60 10.26
CA ALA A 38 0.61 1.86 10.49
C ALA A 38 1.26 3.08 9.83
N SER A 39 2.59 3.10 9.65
CA SER A 39 3.27 4.18 8.92
C SER A 39 3.04 4.07 7.41
N ILE A 40 2.98 2.85 6.87
CA ILE A 40 2.68 2.60 5.46
C ILE A 40 1.25 3.05 5.14
N VAL A 41 0.26 2.62 5.94
CA VAL A 41 -1.13 3.04 5.77
C VAL A 41 -1.28 4.55 5.87
N ARG A 42 -0.64 5.20 6.86
CA ARG A 42 -0.64 6.67 6.97
C ARG A 42 -0.04 7.34 5.74
N ALA A 43 1.06 6.82 5.19
CA ALA A 43 1.68 7.37 3.99
C ALA A 43 0.74 7.27 2.78
N LEU A 44 0.07 6.13 2.59
CA LEU A 44 -0.89 5.92 1.50
C LEU A 44 -2.07 6.90 1.59
N VAL A 45 -2.68 7.05 2.76
CA VAL A 45 -3.78 7.98 2.99
C VAL A 45 -3.33 9.44 2.75
N ASN A 46 -2.13 9.80 3.21
CA ASN A 46 -1.59 11.15 2.97
C ASN A 46 -1.37 11.44 1.48
N VAL A 47 -0.94 10.46 0.69
CA VAL A 47 -0.82 10.60 -0.76
C VAL A 47 -2.19 10.76 -1.40
N LEU A 48 -3.17 9.94 -1.00
CA LEU A 48 -4.54 10.03 -1.48
C LEU A 48 -5.15 11.43 -1.24
N MET A 49 -4.92 12.00 -0.06
CA MET A 49 -5.37 13.36 0.27
C MET A 49 -4.77 14.44 -0.64
N ARG A 50 -3.53 14.24 -1.11
CA ARG A 50 -2.84 15.19 -2.01
C ARG A 50 -3.23 15.03 -3.47
N MET A 51 -3.75 13.87 -3.84
CA MET A 51 -4.17 13.59 -5.21
C MET A 51 -5.51 14.22 -5.58
N GLU A 52 -6.24 14.81 -4.62
CA GLU A 52 -7.55 15.44 -4.84
C GLU A 52 -8.52 14.56 -5.64
N VAL A 53 -8.56 13.26 -5.29
CA VAL A 53 -9.43 12.28 -5.96
C VAL A 53 -10.89 12.67 -5.72
N ASP A 54 -11.64 12.85 -6.81
CA ASP A 54 -13.07 13.13 -6.73
C ASP A 54 -13.83 11.87 -6.27
N VAL A 55 -14.32 11.90 -5.03
CA VAL A 55 -15.12 10.82 -4.43
C VAL A 55 -16.62 11.05 -4.56
N SER A 56 -17.07 12.05 -5.33
CA SER A 56 -18.49 12.39 -5.48
C SER A 56 -19.30 11.20 -6.02
N GLY A 57 -20.26 10.72 -5.24
CA GLY A 57 -21.13 9.61 -5.65
C GLY A 57 -20.46 8.24 -5.72
N VAL A 58 -19.30 8.02 -5.09
CA VAL A 58 -18.76 6.67 -4.87
C VAL A 58 -19.66 5.91 -3.90
N THR A 59 -20.00 4.66 -4.25
CA THR A 59 -20.82 3.78 -3.42
C THR A 59 -20.13 2.47 -3.04
N THR A 60 -19.11 2.06 -3.79
CA THR A 60 -18.38 0.81 -3.57
C THR A 60 -16.88 1.03 -3.38
N GLN A 61 -16.20 0.03 -2.84
CA GLN A 61 -14.74 0.05 -2.72
C GLN A 61 -14.09 0.03 -4.09
N GLU A 62 -14.62 -0.78 -5.01
CA GLU A 62 -14.11 -0.95 -6.37
C GLU A 62 -14.19 0.37 -7.16
N GLU A 63 -15.30 1.11 -7.03
CA GLU A 63 -15.44 2.45 -7.64
C GLU A 63 -14.41 3.43 -7.10
N LEU A 64 -14.10 3.38 -5.80
CA LEU A 64 -13.07 4.23 -5.21
C LEU A 64 -11.70 3.88 -5.80
N GLU A 65 -11.39 2.58 -5.88
CA GLU A 65 -10.13 2.10 -6.45
C GLU A 65 -9.95 2.55 -7.90
N GLU A 66 -10.99 2.46 -8.73
CA GLU A 66 -10.96 2.93 -10.12
C GLU A 66 -10.67 4.43 -10.22
N ARG A 67 -11.25 5.25 -9.32
CA ARG A 67 -10.99 6.70 -9.31
C ARG A 67 -9.59 7.04 -8.85
N ILE A 68 -9.06 6.30 -7.88
CA ILE A 68 -7.66 6.42 -7.46
C ILE A 68 -6.74 6.08 -8.63
N TRP A 69 -7.03 4.99 -9.36
CA TRP A 69 -6.30 4.62 -10.57
C TRP A 69 -6.39 5.69 -11.67
N ALA A 70 -7.58 6.23 -11.94
CA ALA A 70 -7.77 7.30 -12.91
C ALA A 70 -6.99 8.57 -12.54
N ALA A 71 -6.95 8.93 -11.25
CA ALA A 71 -6.16 10.04 -10.75
C ALA A 71 -4.65 9.79 -10.90
N MET A 72 -4.17 8.55 -10.73
CA MET A 72 -2.78 8.20 -11.01
C MET A 72 -2.46 8.27 -12.50
N GLY A 73 -3.34 7.80 -13.38
CA GLY A 73 -3.17 7.85 -14.83
C GLY A 73 -3.11 9.28 -15.38
N ARG A 74 -3.88 10.20 -14.80
CA ARG A 74 -3.79 11.64 -15.13
C ARG A 74 -2.44 12.27 -14.77
N ASN A 75 -1.69 11.68 -13.84
CA ASN A 75 -0.37 12.11 -13.41
C ASN A 75 0.77 11.17 -13.88
N GLY A 76 0.46 10.21 -14.77
CA GLY A 76 1.31 9.05 -15.01
C GLY A 76 1.50 8.70 -16.49
N GLU A 77 2.18 9.57 -17.25
CA GLU A 77 3.20 8.97 -18.11
C GLU A 77 4.26 8.37 -17.19
N ARG A 78 4.52 7.07 -17.36
CA ARG A 78 5.69 6.32 -16.87
C ARG A 78 5.56 5.52 -15.58
N PHE A 79 4.67 4.53 -15.48
CA PHE A 79 4.97 3.29 -14.73
C PHE A 79 4.28 2.08 -15.36
N GLU A 80 4.73 1.71 -16.56
CA GLU A 80 4.41 0.41 -17.15
C GLU A 80 5.61 -0.52 -16.95
N GLY A 81 5.38 -1.64 -16.26
CA GLY A 81 6.34 -2.73 -16.15
C GLY A 81 7.00 -2.86 -14.79
N ARG A 82 6.32 -3.49 -13.84
CA ARG A 82 6.90 -4.39 -12.81
C ARG A 82 5.82 -4.90 -11.86
N ASN A 83 5.01 -5.85 -12.29
CA ASN A 83 4.49 -6.82 -11.33
C ASN A 83 4.30 -8.20 -11.98
N ARG A 84 5.44 -8.82 -12.35
CA ARG A 84 5.51 -10.21 -12.82
C ARG A 84 6.14 -11.16 -11.78
N LEU A 85 6.55 -10.70 -10.60
CA LEU A 85 7.37 -11.51 -9.70
C LEU A 85 6.74 -11.69 -8.31
N VAL A 86 5.59 -12.36 -8.26
CA VAL A 86 5.20 -13.16 -7.07
C VAL A 86 5.01 -14.60 -7.52
N GLY A 87 6.09 -15.18 -8.05
CA GLY A 87 6.20 -16.57 -8.46
C GLY A 87 7.65 -16.97 -8.34
N GLY A 88 8.07 -17.35 -7.14
CA GLY A 88 9.46 -17.69 -6.84
C GLY A 88 9.56 -18.33 -5.46
N GLN A 89 9.65 -19.65 -5.47
CA GLN A 89 9.81 -20.53 -4.32
C GLN A 89 10.91 -20.02 -3.36
N VAL A 90 10.61 -20.01 -2.06
CA VAL A 90 11.65 -20.03 -1.02
C VAL A 90 11.52 -21.38 -0.31
N GLY A 91 12.22 -22.37 -0.84
CA GLY A 91 12.60 -23.54 -0.07
C GLY A 91 13.73 -23.14 0.87
N ILE A 92 13.53 -23.35 2.18
CA ILE A 92 14.66 -23.40 3.12
C ILE A 92 14.78 -24.84 3.58
N GLY A 93 15.74 -25.54 2.99
CA GLY A 93 16.28 -26.78 3.51
C GLY A 93 17.37 -26.50 4.56
N GLY A 94 17.40 -27.38 5.56
CA GLY A 94 18.57 -28.02 6.17
C GLY A 94 19.79 -27.20 6.60
N GLY A 95 20.16 -27.40 7.88
CA GLY A 95 21.57 -27.42 8.30
C GLY A 95 21.84 -26.77 9.65
N GLY A 96 22.24 -27.58 10.64
CA GLY A 96 22.80 -27.14 11.92
C GLY A 96 22.31 -27.96 13.09
#